data_AF-A0A286DS71-F1
#
_entry.id   AF-A0A286DS71-F1
#
_cell.length_a   1.000
_cell.length_b   1.000
_cell.length_c   1.000
_cell.angle_alpha   90.00
_cell.angle_beta   90.00
_cell.angle_gamma   90.00
#
_symmetry.space_group_name_H-M   'P 1'
#
loop_
_entity.id
_entity.type
_entity.pdbx_description
1 polymer ?
#
loop_
_entity_poly.entity_id
_entity_poly.type
_entity_poly.pdbx_seq_one_letter_code
_entity_poly.pdbx_strand_id
1 'polypeptide(L)' 'MLSSQPEPTIVINGTTLTDTQVMTLRCACSDFGSDLLEHGLDDDEGGKAMTAGYLARPGELGKLLHLHCECSLER' A
#
# COMPACT_ATOMS: atom_id res chain seq x y z
N MET A 1 -16.85 17.69 -7.59
CA MET A 1 -17.13 16.30 -8.03
C MET A 1 -15.85 15.52 -7.81
N LEU A 2 -15.87 14.40 -7.08
CA LEU A 2 -14.70 13.51 -7.03
C LEU A 2 -14.46 13.02 -8.45
N SER A 3 -13.32 13.36 -9.04
CA SER A 3 -12.82 12.71 -10.24
C SER A 3 -12.61 11.24 -9.90
N SER A 4 -13.55 10.37 -10.27
CA SER A 4 -13.45 8.92 -10.07
C SER A 4 -12.50 8.32 -11.11
N GLN A 5 -11.22 8.65 -11.00
CA GLN A 5 -10.20 7.96 -11.77
C GLN A 5 -10.25 6.47 -11.35
N PRO A 6 -10.25 5.54 -12.33
CA PRO A 6 -10.34 4.12 -12.04
C PRO A 6 -9.14 3.65 -11.21
N GLU A 7 -9.37 2.65 -10.37
CA GLU A 7 -8.33 1.98 -9.60
C GLU A 7 -7.26 1.38 -10.54
N PRO A 8 -5.99 1.27 -10.11
CA PRO A 8 -4.95 0.68 -10.94
C PRO A 8 -5.25 -0.79 -11.27
N THR A 9 -4.91 -1.19 -12.50
CA THR A 9 -5.03 -2.60 -12.91
C THR A 9 -3.94 -3.44 -12.24
N ILE A 10 -4.35 -4.35 -11.37
CA ILE A 10 -3.46 -5.32 -10.71
C ILE A 10 -3.76 -6.71 -11.27
N VAL A 11 -2.70 -7.42 -11.69
CA VAL A 11 -2.79 -8.79 -12.17
C VAL A 11 -1.94 -9.70 -11.27
N ILE A 12 -2.59 -10.68 -10.65
CA ILE A 12 -1.92 -11.70 -9.82
C ILE A 12 -2.13 -13.05 -10.50
N ASN A 13 -1.05 -13.71 -10.91
CA ASN A 13 -1.09 -15.03 -11.56
C ASN A 13 -2.08 -15.09 -12.74
N GLY A 14 -2.10 -14.05 -13.59
CA GLY A 14 -3.02 -13.95 -14.73
C GLY A 14 -4.46 -13.55 -14.39
N THR A 15 -4.79 -13.34 -13.12
CA THR A 15 -6.11 -12.87 -12.68
C THR A 15 -6.10 -11.36 -12.49
N THR A 16 -6.92 -10.65 -13.26
CA THR A 16 -7.15 -9.21 -13.08
C THR A 16 -8.07 -8.99 -11.89
N LEU A 17 -7.66 -8.15 -10.96
CA LEU A 17 -8.45 -7.82 -9.77
C LEU A 17 -9.56 -6.81 -10.10
N THR A 18 -10.66 -6.90 -9.35
CA THR A 18 -11.72 -5.88 -9.36
C THR A 18 -11.29 -4.65 -8.54
N ASP A 19 -11.93 -3.50 -8.78
CA ASP A 19 -11.67 -2.26 -8.01
C ASP A 19 -11.78 -2.47 -6.49
N THR A 20 -12.75 -3.29 -6.04
CA THR A 20 -12.91 -3.64 -4.62
C THR A 20 -11.74 -4.45 -4.06
N GLN A 21 -11.16 -5.36 -4.86
CA GLN A 21 -9.97 -6.12 -4.48
C GLN A 21 -8.73 -5.23 -4.47
N VAL A 22 -8.60 -4.31 -5.43
CA VAL A 22 -7.53 -3.30 -5.45
C VAL A 22 -7.61 -2.39 -4.22
N MET A 23 -8.80 -1.92 -3.86
CA MET A 23 -9.03 -1.14 -2.64
C MET A 23 -8.69 -1.94 -1.38
N THR A 24 -9.03 -3.24 -1.34
CA THR A 24 -8.67 -4.12 -0.23
C THR A 24 -7.15 -4.20 -0.05
N LEU A 25 -6.40 -4.31 -1.15
CA LEU A 25 -4.92 -4.30 -1.11
C LEU A 25 -4.36 -2.95 -0.62
N ARG A 26 -4.99 -1.83 -1.00
CA ARG A 26 -4.62 -0.49 -0.50
C ARG A 26 -4.74 -0.41 1.02
N CYS A 27 -5.89 -0.81 1.57
CA CYS A 27 -6.10 -0.83 3.02
C CYS A 27 -5.09 -1.76 3.71
N ALA A 28 -4.93 -2.99 3.20
CA ALA A 28 -3.98 -3.95 3.77
C ALA A 28 -2.54 -3.43 3.78
N CYS A 29 -2.08 -2.74 2.72
CA CYS A 29 -0.74 -2.14 2.69
C CYS A 29 -0.60 -1.00 3.72
N SER A 30 -1.64 -0.18 3.86
CA SER A 30 -1.64 0.94 4.83
C SER A 30 -1.61 0.42 6.27
N ASP A 31 -2.45 -0.55 6.59
CA ASP A 31 -2.56 -1.13 7.92
C ASP A 31 -1.27 -1.87 8.29
N PHE A 32 -0.75 -2.70 7.38
CA PHE A 32 0.51 -3.41 7.59
C PHE A 32 1.71 -2.46 7.74
N GLY A 33 1.78 -1.40 6.94
CA GLY A 33 2.83 -0.39 7.07
C GLY A 33 2.77 0.35 8.41
N SER A 34 1.56 0.63 8.91
CA SER A 34 1.36 1.29 10.20
C SER A 34 1.74 0.38 11.37
N ASP A 35 1.29 -0.87 11.33
CA ASP A 35 1.61 -1.92 12.32
C ASP A 35 3.13 -2.17 12.41
N LEU A 36 3.79 -2.31 11.26
CA LEU A 36 5.26 -2.46 11.21
C LEU A 36 6.01 -1.25 11.76
N LEU A 37 5.48 -0.04 11.58
CA LEU A 37 6.10 1.18 12.08
C LEU A 37 5.99 1.27 13.61
N GLU A 38 4.87 0.79 14.17
CA GLU A 38 4.60 0.83 15.60
C GLU A 38 5.27 -0.32 16.37
N HIS A 39 5.24 -1.52 15.80
CA HIS A 39 5.62 -2.75 16.53
C HIS A 39 6.88 -3.43 15.99
N GLY A 40 7.27 -3.16 14.74
CA GLY A 40 8.33 -3.93 14.09
C GLY A 40 7.99 -5.41 13.96
N LEU A 41 9.00 -6.25 13.67
CA LEU A 41 8.85 -7.71 13.59
C LEU A 41 9.53 -8.43 14.75
N ASP A 42 10.78 -8.05 15.03
CA ASP A 42 11.58 -8.54 16.15
C ASP A 42 12.66 -7.49 16.47
N ASP A 43 13.19 -7.55 17.68
CA ASP A 43 14.16 -6.58 18.21
C ASP A 43 15.62 -6.94 17.93
N ASP A 44 15.88 -8.15 17.44
CA ASP A 44 17.20 -8.56 16.99
C ASP A 44 17.61 -7.88 15.67
N GLU A 45 18.88 -8.07 15.27
CA GLU A 45 19.37 -7.45 14.02
C GLU A 45 18.61 -7.96 12.78
N GLY A 46 18.16 -9.22 12.79
CA GLY A 46 17.39 -9.82 11.71
C GLY A 46 15.99 -9.20 11.59
N GLY A 47 15.28 -9.08 12.71
CA GLY A 47 13.98 -8.43 12.82
C GLY A 47 14.02 -7.00 12.36
N LYS A 48 14.99 -6.20 12.83
CA LYS A 48 15.18 -4.81 12.41
C LYS A 48 15.47 -4.68 10.92
N ALA A 49 16.33 -5.54 10.36
CA ALA A 49 16.64 -5.53 8.94
C ALA A 49 15.41 -5.90 8.09
N MET A 50 14.62 -6.89 8.52
CA MET A 50 13.38 -7.27 7.85
C MET A 50 12.30 -6.19 7.95
N THR A 51 12.11 -5.59 9.12
CA THR A 51 11.18 -4.45 9.32
C THR A 51 11.53 -3.31 8.38
N ALA A 52 12.80 -2.92 8.29
CA ALA A 52 13.24 -1.89 7.35
C ALA A 52 12.97 -2.28 5.88
N GLY A 53 13.24 -3.54 5.52
CA GLY A 53 12.98 -4.07 4.19
C GLY A 53 11.49 -4.08 3.81
N TYR A 54 10.63 -4.42 4.76
CA TYR A 54 9.18 -4.43 4.57
C TYR A 54 8.59 -3.03 4.59
N LEU A 55 8.99 -2.13 5.48
CA LEU A 55 8.50 -0.74 5.51
C LEU A 55 8.71 0.01 4.18
N ALA A 56 9.76 -0.34 3.43
CA ALA A 56 9.98 0.23 2.11
C ALA A 56 8.87 -0.14 1.11
N ARG A 57 8.24 -1.32 1.23
CA ARG A 57 7.29 -1.85 0.23
C ARG A 57 5.92 -1.17 0.28
N PRO A 58 5.26 -0.96 1.44
CA PRO A 58 4.03 -0.16 1.50
C PRO A 58 4.21 1.25 0.94
N GLY A 59 5.38 1.88 1.09
CA GLY A 59 5.65 3.19 0.49
C GLY A 59 5.72 3.17 -1.04
N GLU A 60 6.35 2.14 -1.62
CA GLU A 60 6.40 1.92 -3.07
C GLU A 60 5.02 1.55 -3.63
N LEU A 61 4.35 0.57 -3.01
CA LEU A 61 3.01 0.12 -3.39
C LEU A 61 1.98 1.23 -3.21
N GLY A 62 2.08 2.01 -2.13
CA GLY A 62 1.21 3.14 -1.86
C GLY A 62 1.24 4.16 -2.99
N LYS A 63 2.40 4.44 -3.58
CA LYS A 63 2.50 5.32 -4.76
C LYS A 63 1.79 4.72 -5.97
N LEU A 64 1.98 3.44 -6.24
CA LEU A 64 1.33 2.74 -7.37
C LEU A 64 -0.19 2.67 -7.20
N LEU A 65 -0.63 2.45 -5.96
CA LEU A 65 -2.04 2.40 -5.60
C LEU A 65 -2.67 3.80 -5.62
N HIS A 66 -1.99 4.84 -5.11
CA HIS A 66 -2.49 6.22 -5.07
C HIS A 66 -2.18 7.07 -6.32
N LEU A 67 -1.41 6.58 -7.29
CA LEU A 67 -0.98 7.33 -8.48
C LEU A 67 -2.14 7.90 -9.33
N HIS A 68 -3.37 7.46 -9.08
CA HIS A 68 -4.59 7.96 -9.74
C HIS A 68 -5.50 8.81 -8.85
N CYS A 69 -5.18 8.95 -7.56
CA CYS A 69 -5.91 9.82 -6.64
C CYS A 69 -5.06 11.08 -6.42
N GLU A 70 -5.08 12.00 -7.38
CA GLU A 70 -4.75 13.39 -7.09
C GLU A 70 -5.83 13.91 -6.13
N CYS A 71 -5.61 13.71 -4.82
CA CYS A 71 -6.33 14.48 -3.82
C CYS A 71 -5.99 15.94 -4.07
N SER A 72 -6.93 16.67 -4.66
CA SER A 72 -7.00 18.13 -4.58
C SER A 72 -6.98 18.52 -3.10
N LEU A 73 -5.78 18.72 -2.57
CA LEU A 73 -5.55 19.51 -1.37
C LEU A 73 -5.79 20.97 -1.76
N GLU A 74 -7.05 21.34 -1.91
CA GLU A 74 -7.48 22.72 -1.77
C GLU A 74 -7.36 23.05 -0.27
N ARG A 75 -6.35 23.85 0.05
CA ARG A 75 -6.30 24.65 1.29
C ARG A 75 -7.16 25.89 1.10
#